data_AF-A0A915KFF2-F1
#
_entry.id   AF-A0A915KFF2-F1
#
_cell.length_a   1.000
_cell.length_b   1.000
_cell.length_c   1.000
_cell.angle_alpha   90.00
_cell.angle_beta   90.00
_cell.angle_gamma   90.00
#
_symmetry.space_group_name_H-M   'P 1'
#
loop_
_entity.id
_entity.type
_entity.pdbx_description
1 polymer ?
#
loop_
_entity_poly.entity_id
_entity_poly.type
_entity_poly.pdbx_seq_one_letter_code
_entity_poly.pdbx_strand_id
1 'polypeptide(L)'
;MRQSQRRQGVRRQSNKVELEVHVQEIGEVSESCSSFVLDLFVSEIWTDKHLAFDKCQVCRLNIRIKTEFRSRIWLLGMCMINTKQAMLYKSPSDNAFFIIYSTGTV
;
A
#
# COMPACT_ATOMS: atom_id res chain seq x y z
N MET A 1 -8.59 -16.83 12.89
CA MET A 1 -9.23 -17.02 11.58
C MET A 1 -8.83 -15.87 10.66
N ARG A 2 -7.85 -16.06 9.77
CA ARG A 2 -7.49 -15.04 8.75
C ARG A 2 -8.43 -15.21 7.57
N GLN A 3 -9.30 -14.24 7.33
CA GLN A 3 -10.10 -14.22 6.10
C GLN A 3 -9.15 -14.16 4.91
N SER A 4 -9.13 -15.24 4.14
CA SER A 4 -8.46 -15.32 2.85
C SER A 4 -9.12 -14.30 1.92
N GLN A 5 -8.41 -13.21 1.63
CA GLN A 5 -8.74 -12.38 0.47
C GLN A 5 -8.56 -13.27 -0.76
N ARG A 6 -9.67 -13.63 -1.40
CA ARG A 6 -9.65 -14.42 -2.64
C ARG A 6 -8.83 -13.64 -3.67
N ARG A 7 -7.66 -14.17 -4.06
CA ARG A 7 -7.14 -13.92 -5.41
C ARG A 7 -8.25 -14.42 -6.34
N GLN A 8 -8.99 -13.49 -6.95
CA GLN A 8 -10.08 -13.84 -7.85
C GLN A 8 -9.54 -14.83 -8.90
N GLY A 9 -10.31 -15.88 -9.15
CA GLY A 9 -9.90 -16.93 -10.08
C GLY A 9 -9.66 -16.40 -11.50
N VAL A 10 -8.85 -17.16 -12.24
CA VAL A 10 -8.71 -17.15 -13.71
C VAL A 10 -7.67 -16.14 -14.27
N ARG A 11 -6.62 -16.75 -14.86
CA ARG A 11 -5.36 -16.20 -15.41
C ARG A 11 -4.45 -15.52 -14.38
N ARG A 12 -3.27 -16.11 -14.16
CA ARG A 12 -2.10 -15.44 -13.57
C ARG A 12 -1.75 -14.24 -14.45
N GLN A 13 -2.40 -13.11 -14.25
CA GLN A 13 -1.86 -11.84 -14.71
C GLN A 13 -0.84 -11.42 -13.66
N SER A 14 0.42 -11.38 -14.09
CA SER A 14 1.47 -10.76 -13.31
C SER A 14 1.20 -9.26 -13.33
N ASN A 15 0.49 -8.75 -12.33
CA ASN A 15 0.30 -7.32 -12.19
C ASN A 15 1.67 -6.71 -11.88
N LYS A 16 2.12 -5.79 -12.72
CA LYS A 16 3.30 -4.98 -12.43
C LYS A 16 2.94 -4.09 -11.24
N VAL A 17 3.80 -4.13 -10.26
CA VAL A 17 3.73 -3.30 -9.06
C VAL A 17 4.98 -2.46 -9.07
N GLU A 18 4.81 -1.17 -8.90
CA GLU A 18 5.90 -0.24 -8.68
C GLU A 18 5.92 0.13 -7.20
N LEU A 19 7.11 0.10 -6.61
CA LEU A 19 7.31 0.41 -5.20
C LEU A 19 8.23 1.62 -5.12
N GLU A 20 7.73 2.68 -4.53
CA GLU A 20 8.51 3.87 -4.22
C GLU A 20 8.75 3.94 -2.73
N VAL A 21 10.00 4.16 -2.33
CA VAL A 21 10.40 4.28 -0.93
C VAL A 21 11.11 5.61 -0.76
N HIS A 22 10.59 6.43 0.14
CA HIS A 22 11.18 7.70 0.52
C HIS A 22 11.66 7.61 1.98
N VAL A 23 12.97 7.79 2.17
CA VAL A 23 13.57 7.83 3.51
C VAL A 23 13.37 9.23 4.08
N GLN A 24 12.63 9.33 5.19
CA GLN A 24 12.46 10.59 5.90
C GLN A 24 13.61 10.82 6.88
N GLU A 25 13.96 9.79 7.64
CA GLU A 25 14.98 9.85 8.67
C GLU A 25 15.67 8.50 8.84
N ILE A 26 16.97 8.56 9.15
CA ILE A 26 17.74 7.43 9.67
C ILE A 26 17.95 7.72 11.15
N GLY A 27 17.30 6.94 12.00
CA GLY A 27 17.31 7.13 13.44
C GLY A 27 18.52 6.48 14.11
N GLU A 28 18.31 5.99 15.34
CA GLU A 28 19.37 5.40 16.15
C GLU A 28 20.03 4.20 15.48
N VAL A 29 21.36 4.14 15.57
CA VAL A 29 22.19 3.01 15.14
C VAL A 29 22.73 2.30 16.37
N SER A 30 22.42 1.02 16.50
CA SER A 30 22.92 0.14 17.55
C SER A 30 23.99 -0.79 16.98
N GLU A 31 25.23 -0.55 17.39
CA GLU A 31 26.36 -1.41 17.01
C GLU A 31 26.26 -2.80 17.66
N SER A 32 25.93 -2.86 18.95
CA SER A 32 25.79 -4.11 19.71
C SER A 32 24.72 -5.05 19.12
N CYS A 33 23.64 -4.48 18.58
CA CYS A 33 22.58 -5.23 17.93
C CYS A 33 22.73 -5.32 16.40
N SER A 34 23.75 -4.66 15.82
CA SER A 34 23.92 -4.48 14.37
C SER A 34 22.62 -4.09 13.67
N SER A 35 21.97 -3.03 14.15
CA SER A 35 20.68 -2.58 13.60
C SER A 35 20.52 -1.07 13.68
N PHE A 36 19.65 -0.53 12.84
CA PHE A 36 19.31 0.88 12.80
C PHE A 36 17.80 1.06 12.63
N VAL A 37 17.30 2.24 12.98
CA VAL A 37 15.89 2.63 12.81
C VAL A 37 15.73 3.46 11.54
N LEU A 38 14.65 3.21 10.78
CA LEU A 38 14.30 3.94 9.57
C LEU A 38 12.87 4.44 9.64
N ASP A 39 12.68 5.71 9.30
CA ASP A 39 11.37 6.31 9.11
C ASP A 39 11.14 6.48 7.61
N LEU A 40 10.15 5.74 7.08
CA LEU A 40 9.92 5.62 5.65
C LEU A 40 8.50 6.08 5.29
N PHE A 41 8.38 6.74 4.15
CA PHE A 41 7.14 6.73 3.37
C PHE A 41 7.26 5.69 2.26
N VAL A 42 6.29 4.79 2.18
CA VAL A 42 6.25 3.74 1.16
C VAL A 42 4.97 3.90 0.34
N SER A 43 5.13 4.03 -0.96
CA SER A 43 4.04 4.04 -1.92
C SER A 43 4.11 2.78 -2.77
N GLU A 44 3.02 2.03 -2.77
CA GLU A 44 2.81 0.94 -3.70
C GLU A 44 1.93 1.49 -4.83
N ILE A 45 2.27 1.21 -6.08
CA ILE A 45 1.50 1.65 -7.25
C ILE A 45 1.18 0.43 -8.10
N TRP A 46 -0.11 0.20 -8.35
CA TRP A 46 -0.57 -0.94 -9.14
C TRP A 46 -1.83 -0.58 -9.93
N THR A 47 -2.19 -1.41 -10.90
CA THR A 47 -3.39 -1.19 -11.72
C THR A 47 -4.38 -2.32 -11.53
N ASP A 48 -5.61 -1.98 -11.19
CA ASP A 48 -6.76 -2.87 -11.13
C ASP A 48 -7.92 -2.30 -11.95
N LYS A 49 -8.23 -2.95 -13.08
CA LYS A 49 -9.29 -2.54 -14.00
C LYS A 49 -10.69 -2.60 -13.36
N HIS A 50 -10.87 -3.39 -12.29
CA HIS A 50 -12.16 -3.45 -11.58
C HIS A 50 -12.41 -2.22 -10.72
N LEU A 51 -11.38 -1.41 -10.46
CA LEU A 51 -11.47 -0.14 -9.74
C LEU A 51 -11.55 1.07 -10.68
N ALA A 52 -11.47 0.87 -11.99
CA ALA A 52 -11.63 1.94 -12.97
C ALA A 52 -13.08 2.46 -12.99
N PHE A 53 -13.23 3.78 -13.05
CA PHE A 53 -14.54 4.47 -13.03
C PHE A 53 -14.64 5.57 -14.10
N ASP A 54 -13.75 5.55 -15.08
CA ASP A 54 -13.76 6.41 -16.27
C ASP A 54 -15.10 6.35 -17.03
N LYS A 55 -15.76 5.19 -17.06
CA LYS A 55 -17.06 4.99 -17.72
C LYS A 55 -18.26 5.50 -16.95
N CYS A 56 -18.10 5.92 -15.70
CA CYS A 56 -19.20 6.29 -14.82
C CYS A 56 -19.64 7.76 -14.96
N GLN A 57 -19.22 8.49 -16.01
CA GLN A 57 -19.52 9.93 -16.20
C GLN A 57 -19.20 10.80 -14.98
N VAL A 58 -18.17 10.41 -14.20
CA VAL A 58 -17.77 11.15 -13.01
C VAL A 58 -16.82 12.28 -13.42
N CYS A 59 -17.09 13.51 -12.99
CA CYS A 59 -16.21 14.67 -13.24
C CYS A 59 -14.92 14.66 -12.39
N ARG A 60 -14.56 13.54 -11.77
CA ARG A 60 -13.36 13.41 -10.92
C ARG A 60 -12.40 12.43 -11.56
N LEU A 61 -11.11 12.79 -11.53
CA LEU A 61 -10.03 11.93 -12.05
C LEU A 61 -9.42 11.04 -10.97
N ASN A 62 -9.68 11.34 -9.70
CA ASN A 62 -9.16 10.58 -8.57
C ASN A 62 -10.14 10.57 -7.40
N ILE A 63 -10.04 9.52 -6.59
CA ILE A 63 -10.80 9.33 -5.36
C ILE A 63 -9.79 8.97 -4.26
N ARG A 64 -9.70 9.82 -3.23
CA ARG A 64 -8.92 9.51 -2.03
C ARG A 64 -9.80 8.77 -1.03
N ILE A 65 -9.32 7.64 -0.54
CA ILE A 65 -10.06 6.78 0.39
C ILE A 65 -9.19 6.53 1.63
N LYS A 66 -9.83 6.55 2.80
CA LYS A 66 -9.19 6.22 4.08
C LYS A 66 -8.90 4.73 4.21
N THR A 67 -7.97 4.38 5.10
CA THR A 67 -7.53 3.01 5.39
C THR A 67 -8.65 2.08 5.87
N GLU A 68 -9.79 2.59 6.31
CA GLU A 68 -10.94 1.77 6.72
C GLU A 68 -11.45 0.85 5.59
N PHE A 69 -11.23 1.23 4.33
CA PHE A 69 -11.61 0.44 3.15
C PHE A 69 -10.55 -0.61 2.74
N ARG A 70 -9.47 -0.75 3.52
CA ARG A 70 -8.38 -1.73 3.31
C ARG A 70 -8.90 -3.16 3.17
N SER A 71 -10.00 -3.52 3.82
CA SER A 71 -10.60 -4.85 3.74
C SER A 71 -11.34 -5.14 2.43
N ARG A 72 -11.71 -4.10 1.67
CA ARG A 72 -12.52 -4.19 0.44
C ARG A 72 -11.70 -4.14 -0.84
N ILE A 73 -10.46 -3.66 -0.76
CA ILE A 73 -9.55 -3.53 -1.90
C ILE A 73 -8.48 -4.63 -1.78
N TRP A 74 -8.06 -5.17 -2.92
CA TRP A 74 -6.93 -6.08 -2.95
C TRP A 74 -5.64 -5.31 -2.64
N LEU A 75 -4.82 -5.86 -1.75
CA LEU A 75 -3.56 -5.27 -1.35
C LEU A 75 -2.43 -6.24 -1.59
N LEU A 76 -1.26 -5.66 -1.79
CA LEU A 76 -0.03 -6.41 -1.86
C LEU A 76 0.32 -6.90 -0.45
N GLY A 77 0.70 -8.17 -0.37
CA GLY A 77 1.27 -8.75 0.83
C GLY A 77 2.76 -8.42 0.91
N MET A 78 3.13 -7.14 0.94
CA MET A 78 4.52 -6.73 1.06
C MET A 78 5.08 -7.08 2.44
N CYS A 79 6.32 -7.56 2.48
CA CYS A 79 7.05 -7.84 3.70
C CYS A 79 8.50 -7.36 3.55
N MET A 80 9.04 -6.74 4.59
CA MET A 80 10.44 -6.34 4.65
C MET A 80 11.27 -7.47 5.29
N ILE A 81 12.18 -8.06 4.51
CA ILE A 81 12.89 -9.30 4.87
C ILE A 81 14.01 -9.13 5.91
N ASN A 82 14.47 -7.90 6.14
CA ASN A 82 15.56 -7.58 7.07
C ASN A 82 15.10 -6.67 8.21
N THR A 83 13.88 -6.88 8.67
CA THR A 83 13.25 -6.02 9.66
C THR A 83 13.00 -6.78 10.95
N LYS A 84 13.57 -6.29 12.05
CA LYS A 84 13.27 -6.81 13.39
C LYS A 84 11.87 -6.41 13.84
N GLN A 85 11.48 -5.16 13.57
CA GLN A 85 10.16 -4.61 13.89
C GLN A 85 9.77 -3.54 12.88
N ALA A 86 8.50 -3.52 12.47
CA ALA A 86 7.90 -2.47 11.65
C ALA A 86 6.62 -1.98 12.32
N MET A 87 6.37 -0.67 12.25
CA MET A 87 5.18 -0.04 12.79
C MET A 87 4.63 0.98 11.78
N LEU A 88 3.31 1.00 11.61
CA LEU A 88 2.63 2.06 10.88
C LEU A 88 2.34 3.22 11.84
N TYR A 89 2.75 4.43 11.47
CA TYR A 89 2.46 5.62 12.26
C TYR A 89 0.96 5.84 12.42
N LYS A 90 0.56 6.28 13.62
CA LYS A 90 -0.85 6.51 13.97
C LYS A 90 -1.00 7.76 14.82
N SER A 91 -1.63 8.80 14.27
CA SER A 91 -2.05 10.00 15.00
C SER A 91 -2.90 10.91 14.10
N PRO A 92 -4.19 11.17 14.38
CA PRO A 92 -5.10 10.45 15.28
C PRO A 92 -5.58 9.10 14.70
N SER A 93 -5.34 8.86 13.41
CA SER A 93 -5.65 7.63 12.70
C SER A 93 -4.40 7.08 12.01
N ASP A 94 -4.49 5.88 11.45
CA ASP A 94 -3.40 5.28 10.66
C ASP A 94 -2.96 6.25 9.56
N ASN A 95 -1.67 6.53 9.47
CA ASN A 95 -1.07 7.39 8.45
C ASN A 95 -0.90 6.61 7.15
N ALA A 96 -2.04 6.24 6.56
CA ALA A 96 -2.13 5.57 5.28
C ALA A 96 -3.38 6.06 4.55
N PHE A 97 -3.34 6.07 3.24
CA PHE A 97 -4.49 6.36 2.39
C PHE A 97 -4.30 5.70 1.04
N PHE A 98 -5.39 5.60 0.29
CA PHE A 98 -5.39 5.13 -1.08
C PHE A 98 -5.83 6.27 -2.01
N ILE A 99 -5.26 6.34 -3.20
CA ILE A 99 -5.75 7.21 -4.26
C ILE A 99 -6.09 6.32 -5.45
N ILE A 100 -7.35 6.23 -5.80
CA ILE A 100 -7.79 5.49 -6.99
C ILE A 100 -7.99 6.50 -8.11
N TYR A 101 -7.24 6.35 -9.20
CA TYR A 101 -7.39 7.12 -10.42
C TYR A 101 -8.49 6.53 -11.31
N SER A 102 -9.09 7.36 -12.18
CA SER A 102 -10.19 6.95 -13.06
C SER A 102 -9.85 5.75 -13.95
N THR A 103 -8.57 5.58 -14.29
CA THR A 103 -8.00 4.47 -15.07
C THR A 103 -7.94 3.14 -14.32
N GLY A 104 -8.18 3.13 -13.00
CA GLY A 104 -8.01 1.98 -12.12
C GLY A 104 -6.59 1.82 -11.57
N THR A 105 -5.71 2.81 -11.76
CA THR A 105 -4.44 2.88 -11.03
C THR A 105 -4.72 3.23 -9.57
N VAL A 106 -4.05 2.52 -8.67
CA VAL A 106 -4.08 2.72 -7.21
C VAL A 106 -2.69 3.08 -6.74
#